data_AF-A0A1W9TA94-F1
#
_entry.id   AF-A0A1W9TA94-F1
#
_cell.length_a   1.000
_cell.length_b   1.000
_cell.length_c   1.000
_cell.angle_alpha   90.00
_cell.angle_beta   90.00
_cell.angle_gamma   90.00
#
_symmetry.space_group_name_H-M   'P 1'
#
loop_
_entity.id
_entity.type
_entity.pdbx_description
1 polymer ?
#
loop_
_entity_poly.entity_id
_entity_poly.type
_entity_poly.pdbx_seq_one_letter_code
_entity_poly.pdbx_strand_id
1 'polypeptide(L)'
;MSFKENLLKKINIDRTAQKVLNSIGPVGGDLKIDKQRMRSLLEIAAYEFRHVRDLHLYIQTHGPGTGRILVLDNDLAIYNTSIEDVAMRKSPTVKEMISIKNAIRILNDKDVVVSKNFWIIKIPKE
;
A
#
# COMPACT_ATOMS: atom_id res chain seq x y z
N MET A 1 0.19 21.10 22.84
CA MET A 1 -0.98 21.27 21.95
C MET A 1 -2.24 21.17 22.77
N SER A 2 -3.21 22.03 22.50
CA SER A 2 -4.52 22.02 23.16
C SER A 2 -5.38 20.85 22.65
N PHE A 3 -6.26 20.31 23.49
CA PHE A 3 -7.22 19.26 23.14
C PHE A 3 -8.02 19.61 21.86
N LYS A 4 -8.37 20.90 21.70
CA LYS A 4 -9.07 21.42 20.51
C LYS A 4 -8.26 21.26 19.23
N GLU A 5 -6.95 21.49 19.29
CA GLU A 5 -6.05 21.37 18.13
C GLU A 5 -5.88 19.91 17.71
N ASN A 6 -5.75 19.00 18.68
CA ASN A 6 -5.68 17.56 18.41
C ASN A 6 -6.97 17.02 17.79
N LEU A 7 -8.13 17.49 18.26
CA LEU A 7 -9.42 17.10 17.71
C LEU A 7 -9.59 17.58 16.26
N LEU A 8 -9.24 18.84 15.98
CA LEU A 8 -9.27 19.39 14.62
C LEU A 8 -8.34 18.65 13.67
N LYS A 9 -7.13 18.30 14.12
CA LYS A 9 -6.20 17.47 13.34
C LYS A 9 -6.80 16.11 13.00
N LYS A 10 -7.40 15.43 13.98
CA LYS A 10 -8.03 14.11 13.79
C LYS A 10 -9.16 14.17 12.77
N ILE A 11 -10.07 15.14 12.92
CA ILE A 11 -11.18 15.35 11.97
C ILE A 11 -10.66 15.58 10.54
N ASN A 12 -9.57 16.33 10.40
CA ASN A 12 -8.99 16.60 9.08
C ASN A 12 -8.35 15.35 8.45
N ILE A 13 -7.70 14.51 9.26
CA ILE A 13 -7.16 13.21 8.82
C ILE A 13 -8.30 12.31 8.34
N ASP A 14 -9.35 12.16 9.14
CA ASP A 14 -10.51 11.32 8.81
C ASP A 14 -11.20 11.81 7.51
N ARG A 15 -11.35 13.12 7.35
CA ARG A 15 -11.95 13.71 6.14
C ARG A 15 -11.09 13.50 4.90
N THR A 16 -9.77 13.58 5.05
CA THR A 16 -8.82 13.35 3.95
C THR A 16 -8.80 11.88 3.56
N ALA A 17 -8.79 10.98 4.54
CA ALA A 17 -8.92 9.54 4.32
C ALA A 17 -10.20 9.20 3.55
N GLN A 18 -11.34 9.75 3.96
CA GLN A 18 -12.62 9.50 3.28
C GLN A 18 -12.62 10.00 1.84
N LYS A 19 -12.01 11.16 1.56
CA LYS A 19 -11.88 11.66 0.18
C LYS A 19 -10.99 10.78 -0.68
N VAL A 20 -9.93 10.21 -0.10
CA VAL A 20 -9.04 9.28 -0.80
C VAL A 20 -9.77 7.96 -1.08
N LEU A 21 -10.51 7.42 -0.10
CA LEU A 21 -11.37 6.24 -0.30
C LEU A 21 -12.37 6.44 -1.42
N ASN A 22 -13.06 7.58 -1.44
CA ASN A 22 -14.05 7.89 -2.47
C ASN A 22 -13.42 8.14 -3.85
N SER A 23 -12.10 8.38 -3.92
CA SER A 23 -11.36 8.52 -5.19
C SER A 23 -10.83 7.19 -5.72
N ILE A 24 -10.79 6.15 -4.89
CA ILE A 24 -10.37 4.81 -5.29
C ILE A 24 -11.54 4.13 -5.98
N GLY A 25 -11.37 3.86 -7.28
CA GLY A 25 -12.33 3.09 -8.05
C GLY A 25 -12.42 1.63 -7.59
N PRO A 26 -13.45 0.89 -8.05
CA PRO A 26 -13.47 -0.55 -7.90
C PRO A 26 -12.18 -1.18 -8.48
N VAL A 27 -11.71 -2.29 -7.90
CA VAL A 27 -10.53 -3.04 -8.37
C VAL A 27 -10.71 -3.36 -9.85
N GLY A 28 -9.81 -2.88 -10.70
CA GLY A 28 -9.88 -3.07 -12.16
C GLY A 28 -10.72 -2.04 -12.93
N GLY A 29 -11.22 -0.98 -12.27
CA GLY A 29 -11.88 0.14 -12.93
C GLY A 29 -10.91 1.21 -13.47
N ASP A 30 -11.43 2.08 -14.36
CA ASP A 30 -10.65 3.17 -14.98
C ASP A 30 -10.29 4.32 -14.03
N LEU A 31 -10.91 4.35 -12.84
CA LEU A 31 -10.65 5.35 -11.80
C LEU A 31 -9.29 5.09 -11.16
N LYS A 32 -8.28 5.81 -11.66
CA LYS A 32 -6.92 5.82 -11.11
C LYS A 32 -6.91 6.49 -9.74
N ILE A 33 -6.23 5.87 -8.77
CA ILE A 33 -6.11 6.42 -7.43
C ILE A 33 -5.44 7.80 -7.47
N ASP A 34 -5.83 8.70 -6.56
CA ASP A 34 -5.10 9.95 -6.33
C ASP A 34 -3.81 9.65 -5.54
N LYS A 35 -2.74 9.34 -6.29
CA LYS A 35 -1.42 8.99 -5.75
C LYS A 35 -0.84 10.10 -4.87
N GLN A 36 -1.12 11.37 -5.18
CA GLN A 36 -0.57 12.50 -4.44
C GLN A 36 -1.21 12.60 -3.06
N ARG A 37 -2.54 12.49 -2.97
CA ARG A 37 -3.24 12.53 -1.67
C ARG A 37 -2.94 11.30 -0.82
N MET A 38 -2.85 10.13 -1.45
CA MET A 38 -2.50 8.90 -0.73
C MET A 38 -1.10 8.99 -0.13
N ARG A 39 -0.13 9.56 -0.86
CA ARG A 39 1.22 9.80 -0.33
C ARG A 39 1.20 10.65 0.93
N SER A 40 0.45 11.76 0.94
CA SER A 40 0.34 12.62 2.13
C SER A 40 -0.27 11.88 3.34
N LEU A 41 -1.23 10.97 3.11
CA LEU A 41 -1.79 10.15 4.19
C LEU A 41 -0.78 9.13 4.72
N LEU A 42 -0.01 8.50 3.84
CA LEU A 42 0.99 7.49 4.21
C LEU A 42 2.18 8.11 4.96
N GLU A 43 2.57 9.34 4.59
CA GLU A 43 3.55 10.13 5.34
C GLU A 43 3.07 10.42 6.77
N ILE A 44 1.79 10.77 6.96
CA ILE A 44 1.19 10.96 8.30
C ILE A 44 1.14 9.64 9.08
N ALA A 45 0.88 8.53 8.40
CA ALA A 45 0.79 7.20 8.99
C ALA A 45 2.17 6.53 9.25
N ALA A 46 3.26 7.29 9.13
CA ALA A 46 4.64 6.85 9.36
C ALA A 46 5.08 5.66 8.49
N TYR A 47 4.59 5.58 7.26
CA TYR A 47 5.12 4.64 6.26
C TYR A 47 6.41 5.18 5.64
N GLU A 48 7.42 4.33 5.50
CA GLU A 48 8.65 4.65 4.76
C GLU A 48 8.40 4.48 3.26
N PHE A 49 8.60 5.55 2.48
CA PHE A 49 8.53 5.47 1.03
C PHE A 49 9.79 4.85 0.45
N ARG A 50 9.64 3.87 -0.44
CA ARG A 50 10.73 3.28 -1.21
C ARG A 50 10.33 3.12 -2.68
N HIS A 51 11.20 3.57 -3.57
CA HIS A 51 11.06 3.36 -5.00
C HIS A 51 11.85 2.13 -5.41
N VAL A 52 11.20 1.16 -6.06
CA VAL A 52 11.83 -0.09 -6.49
C VAL A 52 11.33 -0.46 -7.88
N ARG A 53 12.25 -0.55 -8.85
CA ARG A 53 11.91 -0.73 -10.28
C ARG A 53 10.99 0.41 -10.73
N ASP A 54 9.77 0.11 -11.15
CA ASP A 54 8.71 1.07 -11.51
C ASP A 54 7.63 1.20 -10.40
N LEU A 55 7.86 0.60 -9.22
CA LEU A 55 6.90 0.55 -8.12
C LEU A 55 7.17 1.61 -7.06
N HIS A 56 6.07 2.17 -6.55
CA HIS A 56 6.04 3.04 -5.37
C HIS A 56 5.59 2.21 -4.18
N LEU A 57 6.52 1.86 -3.30
CA LEU A 57 6.27 1.03 -2.13
C LEU A 57 6.26 1.89 -0.87
N TYR A 58 5.38 1.55 0.06
CA TYR A 58 5.28 2.16 1.37
C TYR A 58 5.38 1.07 2.41
N ILE A 59 6.35 1.18 3.32
CA ILE A 59 6.70 0.12 4.25
C ILE A 59 6.30 0.56 5.66
N GLN A 60 5.53 -0.27 6.35
CA GLN A 60 5.25 -0.12 7.77
C GLN A 60 5.94 -1.22 8.56
N THR A 61 6.97 -0.85 9.31
CA THR A 61 7.74 -1.77 10.15
C THR A 61 6.97 -2.07 11.44
N HIS A 62 6.44 -3.30 11.56
CA HIS A 62 5.74 -3.77 12.76
C HIS A 62 6.57 -4.80 13.55
N GLY A 63 7.85 -4.48 13.81
CA GLY A 63 8.75 -5.34 14.59
C GLY A 63 9.78 -6.11 13.74
N PRO A 64 10.56 -7.01 14.36
CA PRO A 64 11.70 -7.65 13.72
C PRO A 64 11.25 -8.78 12.79
N GLY A 65 11.28 -8.53 11.48
CA GLY A 65 11.36 -9.59 10.46
C GLY A 65 10.46 -9.46 9.24
N THR A 66 9.30 -8.82 9.36
CA THR A 66 8.36 -8.69 8.23
C THR A 66 7.55 -7.39 8.35
N GLY A 67 7.88 -6.42 7.50
CA GLY A 67 7.13 -5.17 7.35
C GLY A 67 5.92 -5.37 6.45
N ARG A 68 4.84 -4.62 6.71
CA ARG A 68 3.71 -4.54 5.78
C ARG A 68 4.10 -3.65 4.61
N ILE A 69 4.13 -4.20 3.40
CA ILE A 69 4.50 -3.48 2.19
C ILE A 69 3.21 -3.13 1.44
N LEU A 70 2.90 -1.84 1.36
CA LEU A 70 1.83 -1.32 0.54
C LEU A 70 2.38 -0.93 -0.83
N VAL A 71 1.73 -1.42 -1.90
CA VAL A 71 2.01 -0.98 -3.27
C VAL A 71 1.05 0.15 -3.62
N LEU A 72 1.57 1.31 -4.02
CA LEU A 72 0.77 2.45 -4.45
C LEU A 72 0.34 2.29 -5.93
N ASP A 73 -0.52 1.29 -6.17
CA ASP A 73 -1.20 1.02 -7.43
C ASP A 73 -2.74 1.07 -7.24
N ASN A 74 -3.51 0.66 -8.26
CA ASN A 74 -4.96 0.71 -8.20
C ASN A 74 -5.61 -0.35 -7.28
N ASP A 75 -4.87 -1.38 -6.87
CA ASP A 75 -5.38 -2.44 -5.98
C ASP A 75 -5.05 -2.15 -4.50
N LEU A 76 -4.12 -1.21 -4.27
CA LEU A 76 -3.64 -0.80 -2.95
C LEU A 76 -3.41 -2.05 -2.07
N ALA A 77 -2.72 -3.03 -2.62
CA ALA A 77 -2.53 -4.30 -1.94
C ALA A 77 -1.43 -4.17 -0.87
N ILE A 78 -1.70 -4.75 0.31
CA ILE A 78 -0.72 -4.92 1.37
C ILE A 78 -0.14 -6.32 1.27
N TYR A 79 1.18 -6.41 1.19
CA TYR A 79 1.95 -7.63 1.12
C TYR A 79 2.70 -7.87 2.43
N ASN A 80 2.80 -9.14 2.83
CA ASN A 80 3.65 -9.59 3.94
C ASN A 80 4.76 -10.51 3.40
N THR A 81 5.71 -9.91 2.70
CA THR A 81 6.87 -10.61 2.13
C THR A 81 8.03 -9.60 1.95
N SER A 82 9.12 -10.00 1.32
CA SER A 82 10.24 -9.10 1.00
C SER A 82 9.91 -8.12 -0.11
N ILE A 83 10.64 -7.01 -0.14
CA ILE A 83 10.50 -5.95 -1.15
C ILE A 83 10.81 -6.49 -2.55
N GLU A 84 11.83 -7.35 -2.66
CA GLU A 84 12.26 -8.00 -3.90
C GLU A 84 11.18 -8.95 -4.41
N ASP A 85 10.50 -9.65 -3.50
CA ASP A 85 9.42 -10.57 -3.84
C ASP A 85 8.17 -9.83 -4.33
N VAL A 86 7.84 -8.69 -3.71
CA VAL A 86 6.80 -7.78 -4.23
C VAL A 86 7.18 -7.24 -5.61
N ALA A 87 8.43 -6.79 -5.78
CA ALA A 87 8.92 -6.26 -7.04
C ALA A 87 8.90 -7.31 -8.16
N MET A 88 9.27 -8.55 -7.85
CA MET A 88 9.20 -9.67 -8.79
C MET A 88 7.76 -9.99 -9.21
N ARG A 89 6.79 -9.96 -8.29
CA ARG A 89 5.38 -10.23 -8.64
C ARG A 89 4.72 -9.11 -9.44
N LYS A 90 5.01 -7.84 -9.12
CA LYS A 90 4.31 -6.68 -9.71
C LYS A 90 5.03 -6.06 -10.91
N SER A 91 6.34 -6.24 -10.99
CA SER A 91 7.18 -5.72 -12.07
C SER A 91 8.27 -6.75 -12.44
N PRO A 92 7.87 -7.94 -12.95
CA PRO A 92 8.81 -8.99 -13.27
C PRO A 92 9.70 -8.60 -14.45
N THR A 93 10.98 -8.96 -14.35
CA THR A 93 11.91 -8.94 -15.48
C THR A 93 11.70 -10.16 -16.37
N VAL A 94 12.12 -10.10 -17.64
CA VAL A 94 12.01 -11.23 -18.58
C VAL A 94 12.65 -12.52 -18.03
N LYS A 95 13.81 -12.38 -17.38
CA LYS A 95 14.52 -13.52 -16.76
C LYS A 95 13.73 -14.14 -15.59
N GLU A 96 12.96 -13.34 -14.85
CA GLU A 96 12.10 -13.84 -13.78
C GLU A 96 10.87 -14.56 -14.37
N MET A 97 10.31 -14.06 -15.47
CA MET A 97 9.13 -14.65 -16.12
C MET A 97 9.38 -16.04 -16.73
N ILE A 98 10.58 -16.30 -17.27
CA ILE A 98 10.91 -17.59 -17.92
C ILE A 98 11.07 -18.74 -16.92
N SER A 99 11.27 -18.46 -15.63
CA SER A 99 11.34 -19.49 -14.61
C SER A 99 9.92 -19.93 -14.24
N ILE A 100 9.57 -21.20 -14.50
CA ILE A 100 8.24 -21.77 -14.20
C ILE A 100 7.82 -21.49 -12.76
N LYS A 101 8.75 -21.67 -11.81
CA LYS A 101 8.49 -21.42 -10.38
C LYS A 101 8.12 -19.96 -10.11
N ASN A 102 8.80 -19.02 -10.74
CA ASN A 102 8.52 -17.59 -10.57
C ASN A 102 7.25 -17.19 -11.31
N ALA A 103 7.01 -17.72 -12.52
CA ALA A 103 5.77 -17.49 -13.26
C ALA A 103 4.54 -17.86 -12.41
N ILE A 104 4.56 -19.01 -11.71
CA ILE A 104 3.49 -19.41 -10.79
C ILE A 104 3.29 -18.37 -9.68
N ARG A 105 4.37 -17.83 -9.10
CA ARG A 105 4.31 -16.81 -8.03
C ARG A 105 3.84 -15.44 -8.53
N ILE A 106 4.21 -15.05 -9.75
CA ILE A 106 3.75 -13.82 -10.39
C ILE A 106 2.25 -13.88 -10.64
N LEU A 107 1.75 -15.03 -11.08
CA LEU A 107 0.34 -15.25 -11.39
C LEU A 107 -0.53 -15.46 -10.14
N ASN A 108 0.06 -15.85 -9.01
CA ASN A 108 -0.67 -16.11 -7.77
C ASN A 108 0.01 -15.44 -6.57
N ASP A 109 -0.65 -14.41 -6.06
CA ASP A 109 -0.20 -13.59 -4.94
C ASP A 109 -0.99 -13.86 -3.64
N LYS A 110 -1.88 -14.85 -3.64
CA LYS A 110 -2.73 -15.18 -2.47
C LYS A 110 -1.94 -15.60 -1.22
N ASP A 111 -0.73 -16.08 -1.40
CA ASP A 111 0.16 -16.52 -0.32
C ASP A 111 0.80 -15.33 0.43
N VAL A 112 0.86 -14.16 -0.20
CA VAL A 112 1.56 -12.98 0.34
C VAL A 112 0.69 -11.75 0.53
N VAL A 113 -0.47 -11.67 -0.13
CA VAL A 113 -1.40 -10.55 0.03
C VAL A 113 -2.18 -10.71 1.32
N VAL A 114 -2.07 -9.71 2.19
CA VAL A 114 -2.80 -9.62 3.46
C VAL A 114 -4.16 -8.96 3.26
N SER A 115 -4.21 -7.88 2.48
CA SER A 115 -5.46 -7.14 2.25
C SER A 115 -5.41 -6.32 0.96
N LYS A 116 -6.57 -6.05 0.37
CA LYS A 116 -6.77 -5.17 -0.80
C LYS A 116 -7.78 -4.08 -0.48
N ASN A 117 -7.61 -2.90 -1.07
CA ASN A 117 -8.50 -1.72 -1.15
C ASN A 117 -9.20 -1.13 0.11
N PHE A 118 -9.49 -1.87 1.19
CA PHE A 118 -10.47 -1.42 2.19
C PHE A 118 -9.93 -1.25 3.62
N TRP A 119 -8.80 -1.86 3.96
CA TRP A 119 -8.34 -1.97 5.35
C TRP A 119 -7.15 -1.08 5.74
N ILE A 120 -6.48 -0.45 4.77
CA ILE A 120 -5.26 0.37 5.01
C ILE A 120 -5.53 1.52 6.00
N ILE A 121 -6.76 2.05 6.01
CA ILE A 121 -7.10 3.23 6.81
C ILE A 121 -7.81 2.90 8.13
N LYS A 122 -7.86 1.61 8.54
CA LYS A 122 -7.97 1.33 9.98
C LYS A 122 -6.63 1.67 10.62
N ILE A 123 -6.35 2.97 10.71
CA ILE A 123 -5.39 3.53 11.66
C ILE A 123 -5.75 2.88 13.01
N PRO A 124 -4.80 2.22 13.70
CA PRO A 124 -5.07 1.63 14.99
C PRO A 124 -5.71 2.70 15.87
N LYS A 125 -6.97 2.45 16.28
CA LYS A 125 -7.53 3.11 17.44
C LYS A 125 -6.76 2.52 18.62
N GLU A 126 -5.83 3.30 19.16
CA GLU A 126 -5.55 3.21 20.60
C GLU A 126 -6.86 3.41 21.38
#